data_AF-A0A150PVS8-F1
#
_entry.id   AF-A0A150PVS8-F1
#
_cell.length_a   1.000
_cell.length_b   1.000
_cell.length_c   1.000
_cell.angle_alpha   90.00
_cell.angle_beta   90.00
_cell.angle_gamma   90.00
#
_symmetry.space_group_name_H-M   'P 1'
#
loop_
_entity.id
_entity.type
_entity.pdbx_description
1 polymer ?
#
loop_
_entity_poly.entity_id
_entity_poly.type
_entity_poly.pdbx_seq_one_letter_code
_entity_poly.pdbx_strand_id
1 'polypeptide(L)'
;LPGGIHWFRVGAWDARTLLGMLSLRFGAGPSPSLPALRRRLRALGEMLIVLDNHEHDRAVAELLDDLRDEAVTWVITARRCLVAGVSIFPVIAPLVTSGQSPFPAVASLTRLLRWNPVSLELADAIVASGAADVDELHRWLVAGGVDRVQVIDHEDDLPEVGLLVAWIFRELSPAARRMLAVLSHSNGDHIDEASLATLARAGRSAGDALASLRRFRLVQEPLAGRFALHATVRHAALKRTQFDQRRFFEHYVGLLERSPERLDLEQTHLFAAMDHAHDTGSVAAAIRVNELLSRLSL
;
A
#
# COMPACT_ATOMS: atom_id res chain seq x y z
N LEU A 1 6.41 -2.31 -24.31
CA LEU A 1 5.81 -1.06 -23.81
C LEU A 1 6.57 0.11 -24.44
N PRO A 2 5.95 0.97 -25.27
CA PRO A 2 6.56 2.24 -25.69
C PRO A 2 6.68 3.20 -24.50
N GLY A 3 7.44 4.29 -24.64
CA GLY A 3 7.49 5.38 -23.66
C GLY A 3 6.10 5.88 -23.24
N GLY A 4 5.97 6.37 -22.01
CA GLY A 4 4.69 6.71 -21.40
C GLY A 4 4.78 6.95 -19.89
N ILE A 5 3.66 6.75 -19.19
CA ILE A 5 3.58 6.92 -17.73
C ILE A 5 3.61 5.53 -17.08
N HIS A 6 4.53 5.35 -16.13
CA HIS A 6 4.68 4.12 -15.36
C HIS A 6 4.61 4.44 -13.87
N TRP A 7 3.68 3.81 -13.17
CA TRP A 7 3.45 4.02 -11.73
C TRP A 7 3.86 2.78 -10.95
N PHE A 8 4.70 2.97 -9.94
CA PHE A 8 5.17 1.91 -9.06
C PHE A 8 4.94 2.31 -7.61
N ARG A 9 4.35 1.41 -6.83
CA ARG A 9 4.35 1.53 -5.37
C ARG A 9 5.64 0.89 -4.85
N VAL A 10 6.43 1.65 -4.09
CA VAL A 10 7.80 1.27 -3.72
C VAL A 10 7.92 0.85 -2.26
N GLY A 11 7.42 1.66 -1.32
CA GLY A 11 7.64 1.41 0.12
C GLY A 11 9.12 1.45 0.50
N ALA A 12 9.55 0.46 1.28
CA ALA A 12 10.89 0.36 1.87
C ALA A 12 11.90 -0.48 1.05
N TRP A 13 11.67 -0.66 -0.25
CA TRP A 13 12.57 -1.45 -1.10
C TRP A 13 13.98 -0.88 -1.19
N ASP A 14 14.97 -1.77 -1.21
CA ASP A 14 16.36 -1.41 -1.45
C ASP A 14 16.65 -1.12 -2.94
N ALA A 15 17.86 -0.64 -3.23
CA ALA A 15 18.27 -0.26 -4.59
C ALA A 15 18.25 -1.46 -5.56
N ARG A 16 18.53 -2.67 -5.07
CA ARG A 16 18.58 -3.88 -5.90
C ARG A 16 17.18 -4.32 -6.31
N THR A 17 16.23 -4.29 -5.38
CA THR A 17 14.81 -4.59 -5.62
C THR A 17 14.20 -3.57 -6.56
N LEU A 18 14.48 -2.28 -6.35
CA LEU A 18 14.11 -1.20 -7.28
C LEU A 18 14.63 -1.44 -8.70
N LEU A 19 15.93 -1.72 -8.85
CA LEU A 19 16.55 -1.99 -10.14
C LEU A 19 15.98 -3.26 -10.80
N GLY A 20 15.74 -4.32 -10.01
CA GLY A 20 15.15 -5.57 -10.49
C GLY A 20 13.73 -5.38 -11.01
N MET A 21 12.92 -4.63 -10.27
CA MET A 21 11.55 -4.28 -10.66
C MET A 21 11.53 -3.50 -11.99
N LEU A 22 12.36 -2.47 -12.14
CA LEU A 22 12.45 -1.72 -13.40
C LEU A 22 12.98 -2.60 -14.54
N SER A 23 13.95 -3.46 -14.26
CA SER A 23 14.52 -4.39 -15.24
C SER A 23 13.45 -5.34 -15.78
N LEU A 24 12.60 -5.89 -14.91
CA LEU A 24 11.47 -6.73 -15.32
C LEU A 24 10.44 -5.90 -16.10
N ARG A 25 10.01 -4.75 -15.57
CA ARG A 25 8.95 -3.93 -16.18
C ARG A 25 9.28 -3.51 -17.60
N PHE A 26 10.53 -3.13 -17.86
CA PHE A 26 10.95 -2.64 -19.17
C PHE A 26 11.53 -3.73 -20.08
N GLY A 27 11.64 -4.97 -19.59
CA GLY A 27 12.20 -6.09 -20.34
C GLY A 27 13.71 -5.98 -20.55
N ALA A 28 14.43 -5.50 -19.55
CA ALA A 28 15.90 -5.47 -19.52
C ALA A 28 16.53 -6.82 -19.09
N GLY A 29 15.70 -7.76 -18.62
CA GLY A 29 16.07 -9.13 -18.27
C GLY A 29 15.64 -9.52 -16.85
N PRO A 30 15.74 -10.83 -16.52
CA PRO A 30 15.26 -11.38 -15.24
C PRO A 30 16.19 -11.08 -14.05
N SER A 31 17.39 -10.55 -14.30
CA SER A 31 18.35 -10.18 -13.26
C SER A 31 18.63 -8.68 -13.30
N PRO A 32 18.71 -7.99 -12.14
CA PRO A 32 19.00 -6.56 -12.09
C PRO A 32 20.33 -6.26 -12.80
N SER A 33 20.28 -5.44 -13.85
CA SER A 33 21.47 -5.03 -14.60
C SER A 33 21.32 -3.60 -15.10
N LEU A 34 22.05 -2.68 -14.47
CA LEU A 34 22.00 -1.26 -14.81
C LEU A 34 22.34 -0.99 -16.29
N PRO A 35 23.40 -1.57 -16.89
CA PRO A 35 23.69 -1.35 -18.31
C PRO A 35 22.59 -1.86 -19.24
N ALA A 36 21.93 -2.98 -18.89
CA ALA A 36 20.82 -3.51 -19.68
C ALA A 36 19.60 -2.60 -19.57
N LEU A 37 19.26 -2.14 -18.36
CA LEU A 37 18.15 -1.24 -18.12
C LEU A 37 18.34 0.10 -18.85
N ARG A 38 19.51 0.75 -18.71
CA ARG A 38 19.82 2.00 -19.44
C ARG A 38 19.62 1.85 -20.94
N ARG A 39 20.19 0.79 -21.54
CA ARG A 39 20.04 0.51 -22.97
C ARG A 39 18.57 0.35 -23.37
N ARG A 40 17.78 -0.27 -22.50
CA ARG A 40 16.36 -0.48 -22.74
C ARG A 40 15.57 0.82 -22.63
N LEU A 41 15.79 1.62 -21.58
CA LEU A 41 15.16 2.93 -21.41
C LEU A 41 15.41 3.84 -22.63
N ARG A 42 16.66 3.92 -23.12
CA ARG A 42 17.00 4.67 -24.35
C ARG A 42 16.22 4.22 -25.57
N ALA A 43 16.03 2.91 -25.72
CA ALA A 43 15.27 2.36 -26.83
C ALA A 43 13.76 2.64 -26.73
N LEU A 44 13.25 2.84 -25.51
CA LEU A 44 11.84 3.17 -25.26
C LEU A 44 11.54 4.67 -25.38
N GLY A 45 12.56 5.52 -25.27
CA GLY A 45 12.46 6.97 -25.41
C GLY A 45 12.03 7.67 -24.13
N GLU A 46 11.45 8.86 -24.27
CA GLU A 46 10.99 9.69 -23.15
C GLU A 46 9.87 9.02 -22.35
N MET A 47 9.94 9.12 -21.03
CA MET A 47 8.91 8.57 -20.13
C MET A 47 8.82 9.30 -18.80
N LEU A 48 7.69 9.12 -18.12
CA LEU A 48 7.43 9.56 -16.76
C LEU A 48 7.34 8.33 -15.85
N ILE A 49 8.18 8.26 -14.83
CA ILE A 49 8.15 7.20 -13.82
C ILE A 49 7.74 7.79 -12.47
N VAL A 50 6.68 7.23 -11.88
CA VAL A 50 6.20 7.58 -10.54
C VAL A 50 6.66 6.51 -9.55
N LEU A 51 7.43 6.93 -8.55
CA LEU A 51 7.82 6.13 -7.38
C LEU A 51 6.97 6.56 -6.19
N ASP A 52 5.90 5.80 -5.94
CA ASP A 52 4.87 6.13 -4.97
C ASP A 52 5.19 5.54 -3.58
N ASN A 53 5.07 6.39 -2.56
CA ASN A 53 5.31 6.11 -1.14
C ASN A 53 6.69 5.50 -0.89
N HIS A 54 7.76 6.19 -1.27
CA HIS A 54 9.11 5.73 -0.93
C HIS A 54 9.42 5.97 0.55
N GLU A 55 10.14 5.02 1.16
CA GLU A 55 10.52 5.06 2.58
C GLU A 55 12.04 4.94 2.77
N HIS A 56 12.80 4.61 1.71
CA HIS A 56 14.24 4.38 1.75
C HIS A 56 15.02 5.41 0.91
N ASP A 57 15.27 6.59 1.47
CA ASP A 57 15.93 7.74 0.78
C ASP A 57 17.21 7.33 0.02
N ARG A 58 18.10 6.57 0.66
CA ARG A 58 19.38 6.16 0.07
C ARG A 58 19.21 5.30 -1.19
N ALA A 59 18.28 4.34 -1.16
CA ALA A 59 18.04 3.44 -2.29
C ALA A 59 17.48 4.21 -3.50
N VAL A 60 16.57 5.16 -3.23
CA VAL A 60 16.02 6.04 -4.26
C VAL A 60 17.12 6.95 -4.82
N ALA A 61 17.94 7.57 -3.97
CA ALA A 61 19.05 8.42 -4.41
C ALA A 61 20.03 7.66 -5.31
N GLU A 62 20.45 6.45 -4.89
CA GLU A 62 21.34 5.59 -5.68
C GLU A 62 20.72 5.27 -7.05
N LEU A 63 19.43 4.91 -7.10
CA LEU A 63 18.73 4.64 -8.36
C LEU A 63 18.68 5.87 -9.30
N LEU A 64 18.36 7.05 -8.76
CA LEU A 64 18.26 8.27 -9.56
C LEU A 64 19.63 8.70 -10.11
N ASP A 65 20.69 8.59 -9.32
CA ASP A 65 22.05 8.86 -9.80
C ASP A 65 22.48 7.84 -10.86
N ASP A 66 22.13 6.56 -10.67
CA ASP A 66 22.38 5.51 -11.64
C ASP A 66 21.62 5.69 -12.97
N LEU A 67 20.53 6.44 -12.99
CA LEU A 67 19.70 6.66 -14.20
C LEU A 67 19.63 8.14 -14.65
N ARG A 68 20.48 8.99 -14.09
CA ARG A 68 20.55 10.44 -14.30
C ARG A 68 20.50 10.90 -15.76
N ASP A 69 21.24 10.21 -16.64
CA ASP A 69 21.43 10.63 -18.03
C ASP A 69 20.37 10.05 -18.99
N GLU A 70 19.42 9.27 -18.45
CA GLU A 70 18.36 8.67 -19.24
C GLU A 70 17.17 9.64 -19.38
N ALA A 71 16.43 9.55 -20.48
CA ALA A 71 15.29 10.43 -20.78
C ALA A 71 14.04 10.09 -19.93
N VAL A 72 14.20 10.07 -18.61
CA VAL A 72 13.16 9.73 -17.64
C VAL A 72 12.86 10.93 -16.77
N THR A 73 11.60 11.36 -16.75
CA THR A 73 11.09 12.29 -15.74
C THR A 73 10.63 11.49 -14.54
N TRP A 74 11.14 11.82 -13.36
CA TRP A 74 10.79 11.12 -12.12
C TRP A 74 9.82 11.95 -11.29
N VAL A 75 8.75 11.32 -10.83
CA VAL A 75 7.86 11.86 -9.79
C VAL A 75 7.95 10.93 -8.60
N ILE A 76 8.19 11.48 -7.42
CA ILE A 76 8.39 10.70 -6.21
C ILE A 76 7.42 11.22 -5.17
N THR A 77 6.62 10.33 -4.59
CA THR A 77 5.80 10.66 -3.42
C THR A 77 6.42 10.06 -2.18
N ALA A 78 6.33 10.81 -1.08
CA ALA A 78 6.98 10.49 0.18
C ALA A 78 6.31 11.24 1.31
N ARG A 79 6.41 10.70 2.52
CA ARG A 79 6.07 11.43 3.75
C ARG A 79 7.20 12.31 4.22
N ARG A 80 8.42 11.80 4.06
CA ARG A 80 9.69 12.51 4.24
C ARG A 80 10.54 12.28 3.00
N CYS A 81 11.25 13.30 2.55
CA CYS A 81 12.19 13.17 1.44
C CYS A 81 13.48 13.89 1.85
N LEU A 82 14.54 13.10 2.04
CA LEU A 82 15.89 13.60 2.31
C LEU A 82 16.81 13.45 1.10
N VAL A 83 16.25 13.07 -0.06
CA VAL A 83 16.96 12.98 -1.32
C VAL A 83 17.40 14.39 -1.76
N ALA A 84 18.68 14.56 -2.04
CA ALA A 84 19.23 15.81 -2.57
C ALA A 84 19.05 15.90 -4.09
N GLY A 85 19.03 17.12 -4.63
CA GLY A 85 18.96 17.34 -6.08
C GLY A 85 17.58 17.15 -6.70
N VAL A 86 16.53 16.99 -5.88
CA VAL A 86 15.13 16.94 -6.33
C VAL A 86 14.38 18.22 -5.99
N SER A 87 13.41 18.59 -6.81
CA SER A 87 12.48 19.68 -6.51
C SER A 87 11.38 19.17 -5.57
N ILE A 88 11.28 19.73 -4.37
CA ILE A 88 10.29 19.34 -3.37
C ILE A 88 9.06 20.24 -3.48
N PHE A 89 7.90 19.62 -3.72
CA PHE A 89 6.60 20.29 -3.69
C PHE A 89 5.83 19.80 -2.45
N PRO A 90 5.80 20.58 -1.35
CA PRO A 90 5.07 20.16 -0.16
C PRO A 90 3.57 20.14 -0.47
N VAL A 91 2.93 18.99 -0.24
CA VAL A 91 1.48 18.87 -0.36
C VAL A 91 0.84 19.42 0.91
N ILE A 92 0.43 20.68 0.84
CA ILE A 92 -0.39 21.31 1.87
C ILE A 92 -1.84 21.23 1.41
N ALA A 93 -2.69 20.53 2.15
CA ALA A 93 -4.10 20.39 1.80
C ALA A 93 -4.77 21.79 1.74
N PRO A 94 -5.30 22.24 0.58
CA PRO A 94 -5.82 23.61 0.41
C PRO A 94 -6.96 23.98 1.37
N LEU A 95 -7.72 22.97 1.81
CA LEU A 95 -8.80 23.17 2.78
C LEU A 95 -8.28 23.46 4.20
N VAL A 96 -7.07 23.00 4.51
CA VAL A 96 -6.38 23.34 5.77
C VAL A 96 -5.97 24.80 5.78
N THR A 97 -5.45 25.30 4.66
CA THR A 97 -5.03 26.71 4.55
C THR A 97 -6.21 27.67 4.54
N SER A 98 -7.38 27.24 4.04
CA SER A 98 -8.62 28.02 4.08
C SER A 98 -9.44 27.82 5.37
N GLY A 99 -9.04 26.93 6.26
CA GLY A 99 -9.78 26.63 7.50
C GLY A 99 -11.15 25.97 7.27
N GLN A 100 -11.34 25.27 6.15
CA GLN A 100 -12.60 24.63 5.77
C GLN A 100 -12.53 23.11 5.92
N SER A 101 -13.54 22.48 6.54
CA SER A 101 -13.58 21.01 6.61
C SER A 101 -14.04 20.41 5.28
N PRO A 102 -13.33 19.38 4.73
CA PRO A 102 -13.84 18.60 3.60
C PRO A 102 -15.10 17.78 3.94
N PHE A 103 -15.35 17.53 5.23
CA PHE A 103 -16.45 16.71 5.71
C PHE A 103 -17.32 17.53 6.68
N PRO A 104 -18.44 18.10 6.20
CA PRO A 104 -19.31 18.95 7.01
C PRO A 104 -19.87 18.23 8.25
N ALA A 105 -20.18 16.93 8.13
CA ALA A 105 -20.75 16.15 9.23
C ALA A 105 -19.81 16.02 10.44
N VAL A 106 -18.50 16.05 10.22
CA VAL A 106 -17.48 15.94 11.28
C VAL A 106 -16.64 17.21 11.41
N ALA A 107 -17.17 18.36 10.96
CA ALA A 107 -16.45 19.62 10.94
C ALA A 107 -15.90 20.03 12.32
N SER A 108 -16.63 19.73 13.40
CA SER A 108 -16.20 20.00 14.78
C SER A 108 -15.00 19.14 15.22
N LEU A 109 -14.79 17.97 14.60
CA LEU A 109 -13.66 17.08 14.88
C LEU A 109 -12.39 17.45 14.11
N THR A 110 -12.49 18.31 13.08
CA THR A 110 -11.39 18.65 12.16
C THR A 110 -10.09 19.02 12.88
N ARG A 111 -10.18 19.92 13.85
CA ARG A 111 -9.01 20.36 14.62
C ARG A 111 -8.47 19.26 15.53
N LEU A 112 -9.35 18.47 16.17
CA LEU A 112 -8.95 17.36 17.03
C LEU A 112 -8.21 16.28 16.22
N LEU A 113 -8.70 15.99 15.02
CA LEU A 113 -8.10 15.06 14.06
C LEU A 113 -6.97 15.70 13.23
N ARG A 114 -6.47 16.86 13.65
CA ARG A 114 -5.28 17.54 13.10
C ARG A 114 -5.34 17.75 11.60
N TRP A 115 -6.54 17.93 11.06
CA TRP A 115 -6.78 18.07 9.63
C TRP A 115 -6.29 16.88 8.78
N ASN A 116 -6.06 15.72 9.39
CA ASN A 116 -5.58 14.53 8.71
C ASN A 116 -6.69 13.95 7.80
N PRO A 117 -6.52 13.90 6.47
CA PRO A 117 -7.59 13.49 5.55
C PRO A 117 -8.13 12.09 5.83
N VAL A 118 -7.24 11.14 6.13
CA VAL A 118 -7.62 9.74 6.42
C VAL A 118 -8.45 9.66 7.70
N SER A 119 -8.02 10.35 8.75
CA SER A 119 -8.75 10.36 10.02
C SER A 119 -10.14 11.00 9.88
N LEU A 120 -10.22 12.09 9.11
CA LEU A 120 -11.50 12.75 8.83
C LEU A 120 -12.42 11.88 7.99
N GLU A 121 -11.89 11.18 6.99
CA GLU A 121 -12.66 10.25 6.15
C GLU A 121 -13.23 9.09 6.97
N LEU A 122 -12.43 8.49 7.86
CA LEU A 122 -12.89 7.43 8.75
C LEU A 122 -13.93 7.93 9.75
N ALA A 123 -13.73 9.12 10.33
CA ALA A 123 -14.69 9.73 11.24
C ALA A 123 -16.02 10.02 10.54
N ASP A 124 -15.98 10.62 9.34
CA ASP A 124 -17.16 10.85 8.51
C ASP A 124 -17.87 9.55 8.18
N ALA A 125 -17.14 8.47 7.85
CA ALA A 125 -17.73 7.16 7.58
C ALA A 125 -18.43 6.55 8.80
N ILE A 126 -17.85 6.69 10.01
CA ILE A 126 -18.49 6.24 11.26
C ILE A 126 -19.82 6.99 11.46
N VAL A 127 -19.80 8.32 11.36
CA VAL A 127 -20.99 9.16 11.56
C VAL A 127 -22.04 8.92 10.49
N ALA A 128 -21.64 8.92 9.21
CA ALA A 128 -22.55 8.70 8.08
C ALA A 128 -23.19 7.30 8.09
N SER A 129 -22.50 6.30 8.65
CA SER A 129 -23.06 4.95 8.82
C SER A 129 -24.04 4.82 9.99
N GLY A 130 -24.16 5.86 10.83
CA GLY A 130 -24.97 5.85 12.05
C GLY A 130 -24.36 5.01 13.18
N ALA A 131 -23.09 4.60 13.08
CA ALA A 131 -22.42 3.80 14.11
C ALA A 131 -22.07 4.61 15.37
N ALA A 132 -21.99 5.93 15.25
CA ALA A 132 -21.85 6.88 16.36
C ALA A 132 -22.37 8.26 15.91
N ASP A 133 -22.76 9.10 16.86
CA ASP A 133 -22.86 10.54 16.59
C ASP A 133 -21.51 11.24 16.80
N VAL A 134 -21.45 12.51 16.42
CA VAL A 134 -20.22 13.33 16.49
C VAL A 134 -19.74 13.51 17.94
N ASP A 135 -20.66 13.63 18.89
CA ASP A 135 -20.34 13.88 20.30
C ASP A 135 -19.82 12.60 20.98
N GLU A 136 -20.38 11.45 20.65
CA GLU A 136 -19.90 10.14 21.06
C GLU A 136 -18.49 9.89 20.53
N LEU A 137 -18.27 10.15 19.24
CA LEU A 137 -16.96 10.00 18.64
C LEU A 137 -15.94 10.97 19.24
N HIS A 138 -16.35 12.21 19.52
CA HIS A 138 -15.52 13.19 20.22
C HIS A 138 -15.06 12.68 21.60
N ARG A 139 -16.00 12.19 22.42
CA ARG A 139 -15.69 11.64 23.75
C ARG A 139 -14.74 10.45 23.66
N TRP A 140 -14.94 9.56 22.69
CA TRP A 140 -14.05 8.42 22.44
C TRP A 140 -12.62 8.85 22.12
N LEU A 141 -12.46 9.81 21.20
CA LEU A 141 -11.14 10.31 20.77
C LEU A 141 -10.39 11.00 21.92
N VAL A 142 -11.09 11.82 22.71
CA VAL A 142 -10.50 12.49 23.88
C VAL A 142 -10.15 11.49 24.97
N ALA A 143 -11.02 10.52 25.26
CA ALA A 143 -10.73 9.46 26.22
C ALA A 143 -9.53 8.60 25.79
N GLY A 144 -9.36 8.40 24.48
CA GLY A 144 -8.18 7.75 23.87
C GLY A 144 -6.93 8.63 23.82
N GLY A 145 -7.01 9.90 24.23
CA GLY A 145 -5.87 10.80 24.35
C GLY A 145 -5.38 11.42 23.04
N VAL A 146 -6.24 11.59 22.04
CA VAL A 146 -5.88 12.29 20.76
C VAL A 146 -5.42 13.72 21.00
N ASP A 147 -5.92 14.35 22.06
CA ASP A 147 -5.60 15.70 22.51
C ASP A 147 -4.24 15.80 23.24
N ARG A 148 -3.54 14.67 23.45
CA ARG A 148 -2.27 14.60 24.17
C ARG A 148 -1.12 14.27 23.22
N VAL A 149 0.09 14.68 23.60
CA VAL A 149 1.32 14.24 22.93
C VAL A 149 1.55 12.78 23.28
N GLN A 150 1.74 11.95 22.25
CA GLN A 150 2.07 10.54 22.39
C GLN A 150 3.38 10.26 21.68
N VAL A 151 4.21 9.40 22.27
CA VAL A 151 5.38 8.85 21.58
C VAL A 151 4.86 7.88 20.52
N ILE A 152 5.33 8.05 19.29
CA ILE A 152 4.95 7.21 18.15
C ILE A 152 6.17 6.39 17.73
N ASP A 153 5.94 5.10 17.44
CA ASP A 153 7.02 4.19 17.05
C ASP A 153 7.36 4.30 15.55
N HIS A 154 6.43 4.81 14.75
CA HIS A 154 6.52 4.94 13.30
C HIS A 154 5.78 6.18 12.81
N GLU A 155 6.14 6.73 11.66
CA GLU A 155 5.41 7.84 11.02
C GLU A 155 3.97 7.48 10.57
N ASP A 156 3.63 6.20 10.62
CA ASP A 156 2.30 5.67 10.31
C ASP A 156 1.42 5.53 11.55
N ASP A 157 2.05 5.66 12.72
CA ASP A 157 1.41 5.49 14.02
C ASP A 157 0.72 6.79 14.43
N LEU A 158 -0.36 7.12 13.72
CA LEU A 158 -1.20 8.26 14.03
C LEU A 158 -2.23 7.84 15.09
N PRO A 159 -2.20 8.40 16.33
CA PRO A 159 -3.11 8.00 17.40
C PRO A 159 -4.58 8.11 17.01
N GLU A 160 -4.95 9.17 16.29
CA GLU A 160 -6.29 9.39 15.78
C GLU A 160 -6.77 8.27 14.82
N VAL A 161 -5.93 7.87 13.86
CA VAL A 161 -6.23 6.74 12.95
C VAL A 161 -6.33 5.45 13.75
N GLY A 162 -5.39 5.23 14.68
CA GLY A 162 -5.38 4.07 15.57
C GLY A 162 -6.68 3.89 16.35
N LEU A 163 -7.22 4.97 16.91
CA LEU A 163 -8.46 4.96 17.68
C LEU A 163 -9.72 4.82 16.82
N LEU A 164 -9.75 5.43 15.62
CA LEU A 164 -10.84 5.28 14.66
C LEU A 164 -10.90 3.86 14.11
N VAL A 165 -9.75 3.28 13.75
CA VAL A 165 -9.66 1.87 13.36
C VAL A 165 -10.06 0.96 14.52
N ALA A 166 -9.68 1.28 15.76
CA ALA A 166 -10.12 0.51 16.94
C ALA A 166 -11.64 0.52 17.11
N TRP A 167 -12.27 1.68 16.92
CA TRP A 167 -13.73 1.81 16.93
C TRP A 167 -14.35 0.91 15.87
N ILE A 168 -13.97 1.12 14.60
CA ILE A 168 -14.52 0.38 13.46
C ILE A 168 -14.32 -1.12 13.65
N PHE A 169 -13.14 -1.55 14.13
CA PHE A 169 -12.84 -2.96 14.34
C PHE A 169 -13.84 -3.67 15.26
N ARG A 170 -14.39 -2.97 16.26
CA ARG A 170 -15.43 -3.50 17.15
C ARG A 170 -16.73 -3.80 16.39
N GLU A 171 -17.07 -2.97 15.41
CA GLU A 171 -18.26 -3.08 14.57
C GLU A 171 -18.12 -4.13 13.45
N LEU A 172 -16.89 -4.51 13.10
CA LEU A 172 -16.66 -5.48 12.03
C LEU A 172 -17.06 -6.91 12.43
N SER A 173 -17.71 -7.60 11.48
CA SER A 173 -17.97 -9.04 11.60
C SER A 173 -16.66 -9.85 11.64
N PRO A 174 -16.67 -11.09 12.15
CA PRO A 174 -15.47 -11.93 12.14
C PRO A 174 -14.86 -12.14 10.75
N ALA A 175 -15.69 -12.22 9.71
CA ALA A 175 -15.20 -12.33 8.32
C ALA A 175 -14.53 -11.04 7.84
N ALA A 176 -15.11 -9.88 8.14
CA ALA A 176 -14.52 -8.58 7.80
C ALA A 176 -13.20 -8.33 8.54
N ARG A 177 -13.10 -8.72 9.82
CA ARG A 177 -11.83 -8.66 10.58
C ARG A 177 -10.74 -9.53 9.96
N ARG A 178 -11.08 -10.72 9.45
CA ARG A 178 -10.12 -11.58 8.73
C ARG A 178 -9.72 -10.99 7.37
N MET A 179 -10.64 -10.36 6.64
CA MET A 179 -10.29 -9.63 5.41
C MET A 179 -9.36 -8.46 5.70
N LEU A 180 -9.63 -7.68 6.75
CA LEU A 180 -8.73 -6.62 7.22
C LEU A 180 -7.36 -7.18 7.63
N ALA A 181 -7.31 -8.35 8.29
CA ALA A 181 -6.07 -9.03 8.61
C ALA A 181 -5.27 -9.40 7.36
N VAL A 182 -5.90 -9.99 6.33
CA VAL A 182 -5.24 -10.29 5.06
C VAL A 182 -4.66 -9.02 4.44
N LEU A 183 -5.47 -7.96 4.31
CA LEU A 183 -5.03 -6.73 3.65
C LEU A 183 -3.92 -6.00 4.43
N SER A 184 -3.98 -6.01 5.76
CA SER A 184 -2.96 -5.37 6.60
C SER A 184 -1.61 -6.09 6.58
N HIS A 185 -1.63 -7.40 6.36
CA HIS A 185 -0.44 -8.25 6.29
C HIS A 185 0.02 -8.54 4.86
N SER A 186 -0.67 -8.00 3.84
CA SER A 186 -0.31 -8.16 2.43
C SER A 186 0.91 -7.31 2.07
N ASN A 187 1.98 -7.96 1.61
CA ASN A 187 3.16 -7.24 1.10
C ASN A 187 3.00 -6.77 -0.35
N GLY A 188 2.01 -7.27 -1.09
CA GLY A 188 1.66 -6.74 -2.41
C GLY A 188 0.65 -5.58 -2.38
N ASP A 189 0.54 -4.86 -3.49
CA ASP A 189 -0.12 -3.54 -3.57
C ASP A 189 -1.63 -3.57 -3.36
N HIS A 190 -2.29 -4.61 -3.85
CA HIS A 190 -3.74 -4.75 -3.84
C HIS A 190 -4.15 -6.21 -4.06
N ILE A 191 -5.31 -6.62 -3.57
CA ILE A 191 -5.81 -8.00 -3.67
C ILE A 191 -7.16 -7.99 -4.37
N ASP A 192 -7.37 -8.88 -5.35
CA ASP A 192 -8.69 -9.07 -5.96
C ASP A 192 -9.71 -9.67 -4.98
N GLU A 193 -11.00 -9.45 -5.22
CA GLU A 193 -12.06 -9.91 -4.31
C GLU A 193 -12.01 -11.42 -4.01
N ALA A 194 -11.74 -12.26 -5.03
CA ALA A 194 -11.75 -13.71 -4.87
C ALA A 194 -10.56 -14.20 -4.04
N SER A 195 -9.37 -13.64 -4.28
CA SER A 195 -8.16 -13.91 -3.49
C SER A 195 -8.35 -13.44 -2.05
N LEU A 196 -8.93 -12.26 -1.85
CA LEU A 196 -9.22 -11.73 -0.51
C LEU A 196 -10.20 -12.62 0.25
N ALA A 197 -11.30 -13.04 -0.38
CA ALA A 197 -12.29 -13.94 0.22
C ALA A 197 -11.67 -15.30 0.60
N THR A 198 -10.80 -15.84 -0.25
CA THR A 198 -10.10 -17.12 -0.05
C THR A 198 -9.12 -17.02 1.12
N LEU A 199 -8.23 -16.02 1.10
CA LEU A 199 -7.25 -15.78 2.16
C LEU A 199 -7.92 -15.44 3.51
N ALA A 200 -9.04 -14.74 3.49
CA ALA A 200 -9.80 -14.42 4.70
C ALA A 200 -10.65 -15.60 5.21
N ARG A 201 -10.81 -16.67 4.42
CA ARG A 201 -11.79 -17.74 4.67
C ARG A 201 -13.17 -17.15 4.98
N ALA A 202 -13.61 -16.23 4.12
CA ALA A 202 -14.86 -15.50 4.31
C ALA A 202 -16.09 -16.31 3.84
N GLY A 203 -15.89 -17.27 2.92
CA GLY A 203 -16.96 -18.13 2.40
C GLY A 203 -18.11 -17.30 1.83
N ARG A 204 -19.35 -17.70 2.14
CA ARG A 204 -20.56 -16.99 1.68
C ARG A 204 -20.71 -15.57 2.23
N SER A 205 -20.00 -15.23 3.31
CA SER A 205 -20.05 -13.89 3.91
C SER A 205 -19.06 -12.91 3.30
N ALA A 206 -18.38 -13.28 2.20
CA ALA A 206 -17.36 -12.44 1.58
C ALA A 206 -17.92 -11.08 1.11
N GLY A 207 -19.06 -11.08 0.42
CA GLY A 207 -19.70 -9.86 -0.08
C GLY A 207 -20.05 -8.89 1.06
N ASP A 208 -20.75 -9.39 2.10
CA ASP A 208 -21.13 -8.59 3.26
C ASP A 208 -19.90 -8.08 4.04
N ALA A 209 -18.86 -8.91 4.17
CA ALA A 209 -17.63 -8.54 4.85
C ALA A 209 -16.90 -7.41 4.12
N LEU A 210 -16.77 -7.51 2.79
CA LEU A 210 -16.16 -6.47 1.98
C LEU A 210 -17.01 -5.19 1.94
N ALA A 211 -18.33 -5.33 1.83
CA ALA A 211 -19.27 -4.21 1.92
C ALA A 211 -19.15 -3.47 3.26
N SER A 212 -18.94 -4.20 4.37
CA SER A 212 -18.69 -3.60 5.68
C SER A 212 -17.39 -2.79 5.71
N LEU A 213 -16.30 -3.31 5.15
CA LEU A 213 -15.02 -2.59 5.04
C LEU A 213 -15.15 -1.33 4.17
N ARG A 214 -15.88 -1.41 3.05
CA ARG A 214 -16.18 -0.26 2.17
C ARG A 214 -17.06 0.77 2.86
N ARG A 215 -18.08 0.35 3.62
CA ARG A 215 -18.98 1.24 4.36
C ARG A 215 -18.22 2.14 5.32
N PHE A 216 -17.22 1.60 5.99
CA PHE A 216 -16.34 2.36 6.90
C PHE A 216 -15.14 3.00 6.19
N ARG A 217 -15.07 2.94 4.86
CA ARG A 217 -13.97 3.47 4.04
C ARG A 217 -12.59 3.01 4.50
N LEU A 218 -12.49 1.78 5.04
CA LEU A 218 -11.20 1.20 5.44
C LEU A 218 -10.37 0.78 4.25
N VAL A 219 -11.01 0.43 3.13
CA VAL A 219 -10.38 -0.08 1.92
C VAL A 219 -10.49 0.92 0.77
N GLN A 220 -9.44 0.97 -0.03
CA GLN A 220 -9.36 1.72 -1.28
C GLN A 220 -9.42 0.74 -2.45
N GLU A 221 -9.88 1.22 -3.61
CA GLU A 221 -9.98 0.44 -4.84
C GLU A 221 -9.04 1.04 -5.92
N PRO A 222 -7.71 0.80 -5.84
CA PRO A 222 -6.76 1.37 -6.79
C PRO A 222 -6.96 0.89 -8.23
N LEU A 223 -7.53 -0.30 -8.41
CA LEU A 223 -7.99 -0.84 -9.68
C LEU A 223 -9.37 -1.47 -9.46
N ALA A 224 -10.22 -1.42 -10.48
CA ALA A 224 -11.55 -2.02 -10.41
C ALA A 224 -11.47 -3.49 -9.95
N GLY A 225 -12.19 -3.81 -8.87
CA GLY A 225 -12.23 -5.13 -8.24
C GLY A 225 -11.00 -5.49 -7.39
N ARG A 226 -10.11 -4.54 -7.08
CA ARG A 226 -8.89 -4.78 -6.30
C ARG A 226 -8.80 -3.85 -5.11
N PHE A 227 -8.46 -4.40 -3.95
CA PHE A 227 -8.54 -3.70 -2.68
C PHE A 227 -7.18 -3.54 -2.03
N ALA A 228 -6.94 -2.36 -1.47
CA ALA A 228 -5.77 -2.02 -0.68
C ALA A 228 -6.17 -1.25 0.58
N LEU A 229 -5.26 -1.15 1.55
CA LEU A 229 -5.41 -0.25 2.68
C LEU A 229 -4.53 0.98 2.47
N HIS A 230 -5.00 2.12 2.97
CA HIS A 230 -4.11 3.24 3.23
C HIS A 230 -3.05 2.83 4.26
N ALA A 231 -1.81 3.29 4.10
CA ALA A 231 -0.68 2.82 4.90
C ALA A 231 -0.85 3.05 6.42
N THR A 232 -1.36 4.21 6.85
CA THR A 232 -1.71 4.48 8.27
C THR A 232 -2.81 3.55 8.80
N VAL A 233 -3.80 3.20 7.97
CA VAL A 233 -4.87 2.23 8.33
C VAL A 233 -4.30 0.83 8.45
N ARG A 234 -3.42 0.45 7.51
CA ARG A 234 -2.66 -0.81 7.56
C ARG A 234 -1.86 -0.91 8.85
N HIS A 235 -1.10 0.12 9.21
CA HIS A 235 -0.31 0.14 10.44
C HIS A 235 -1.18 0.02 11.70
N ALA A 236 -2.30 0.76 11.77
CA ALA A 236 -3.25 0.66 12.86
C ALA A 236 -3.90 -0.74 12.96
N ALA A 237 -4.16 -1.38 11.82
CA ALA A 237 -4.73 -2.73 11.76
C ALA A 237 -3.72 -3.81 12.15
N LEU A 238 -2.44 -3.68 11.76
CA LEU A 238 -1.36 -4.61 12.11
C LEU A 238 -1.25 -4.83 13.63
N LYS A 239 -1.44 -3.77 14.42
CA LYS A 239 -1.43 -3.85 15.89
C LYS A 239 -2.57 -4.70 16.49
N ARG A 240 -3.58 -5.05 15.68
CA ARG A 240 -4.84 -5.71 16.11
C ARG A 240 -5.09 -7.05 15.41
N THR A 241 -4.28 -7.40 14.42
CA THR A 241 -4.49 -8.57 13.56
C THR A 241 -3.24 -9.40 13.46
N GLN A 242 -3.43 -10.69 13.17
CA GLN A 242 -2.35 -11.60 12.82
C GLN A 242 -2.74 -12.34 11.55
N PHE A 243 -1.75 -12.67 10.73
CA PHE A 243 -1.96 -13.44 9.52
C PHE A 243 -0.79 -14.41 9.29
N ASP A 244 -1.11 -15.64 8.87
CA ASP A 244 -0.09 -16.63 8.51
C ASP A 244 0.43 -16.33 7.09
N GLN A 245 1.61 -15.75 7.01
CA GLN A 245 2.27 -15.36 5.75
C GLN A 245 2.47 -16.54 4.78
N ARG A 246 2.64 -17.77 5.30
CA ARG A 246 2.72 -18.97 4.44
C ARG A 246 1.45 -19.15 3.61
N ARG A 247 0.28 -18.79 4.14
CA ARG A 247 -0.98 -18.88 3.40
C ARG A 247 -1.03 -17.86 2.25
N PHE A 248 -0.42 -16.70 2.45
CA PHE A 248 -0.29 -15.69 1.40
C PHE A 248 0.58 -16.23 0.26
N PHE A 249 1.76 -16.73 0.61
CA PHE A 249 2.72 -17.33 -0.31
C PHE A 249 2.08 -18.47 -1.12
N GLU A 250 1.51 -19.48 -0.45
CA GLU A 250 0.93 -20.64 -1.13
C GLU A 250 -0.23 -20.27 -2.04
N HIS A 251 -1.05 -19.28 -1.65
CA HIS A 251 -2.15 -18.80 -2.48
C HIS A 251 -1.65 -18.15 -3.75
N TYR A 252 -0.76 -17.16 -3.65
CA TYR A 252 -0.32 -16.38 -4.80
C TYR A 252 0.63 -17.15 -5.72
N VAL A 253 1.59 -17.89 -5.17
CA VAL A 253 2.46 -18.74 -5.99
C VAL A 253 1.64 -19.82 -6.68
N GLY A 254 0.74 -20.51 -5.95
CA GLY A 254 -0.15 -21.50 -6.56
C GLY A 254 -1.11 -20.92 -7.60
N LEU A 255 -1.60 -19.70 -7.38
CA LEU A 255 -2.42 -18.97 -8.36
C LEU A 255 -1.63 -18.69 -9.65
N LEU A 256 -0.40 -18.18 -9.53
CA LEU A 256 0.46 -17.84 -10.66
C LEU A 256 0.98 -19.08 -11.41
N GLU A 257 1.17 -20.19 -10.71
CA GLU A 257 1.51 -21.49 -11.34
C GLU A 257 0.36 -22.01 -12.21
N ARG A 258 -0.90 -21.82 -11.79
CA ARG A 258 -2.11 -22.25 -12.53
C ARG A 258 -2.55 -21.26 -13.60
N SER A 259 -2.34 -19.98 -13.35
CA SER A 259 -2.77 -18.85 -14.17
C SER A 259 -1.59 -17.92 -14.46
N PRO A 260 -0.61 -18.37 -15.25
CA PRO A 260 0.59 -17.59 -15.55
C PRO A 260 0.27 -16.28 -16.30
N GLU A 261 -0.86 -16.20 -17.01
CA GLU A 261 -1.35 -14.98 -17.66
C GLU A 261 -1.58 -13.81 -16.68
N ARG A 262 -1.70 -14.09 -15.38
CA ARG A 262 -1.85 -13.08 -14.34
C ARG A 262 -0.52 -12.50 -13.85
N LEU A 263 0.63 -13.05 -14.27
CA LEU A 263 1.94 -12.65 -13.78
C LEU A 263 2.18 -11.14 -13.88
N ASP A 264 1.79 -10.51 -14.99
CA ASP A 264 1.95 -9.08 -15.19
C ASP A 264 1.11 -8.22 -14.22
N LEU A 265 -0.05 -8.72 -13.83
CA LEU A 265 -0.96 -8.01 -12.94
C LEU A 265 -0.64 -8.25 -11.45
N GLU A 266 0.02 -9.37 -11.12
CA GLU A 266 0.40 -9.74 -9.75
C GLU A 266 1.89 -9.62 -9.46
N GLN A 267 2.64 -8.85 -10.26
CA GLN A 267 4.09 -8.73 -10.11
C GLN A 267 4.50 -8.41 -8.66
N THR A 268 3.77 -7.52 -7.98
CA THR A 268 4.05 -7.16 -6.59
C THR A 268 3.81 -8.29 -5.60
N HIS A 269 2.88 -9.22 -5.87
CA HIS A 269 2.71 -10.43 -5.05
C HIS A 269 3.80 -11.47 -5.30
N LEU A 270 4.35 -11.53 -6.52
CA LEU A 270 5.49 -12.39 -6.81
C LEU A 270 6.76 -11.89 -6.11
N PHE A 271 6.99 -10.56 -6.07
CA PHE A 271 8.07 -9.98 -5.28
C PHE A 271 7.88 -10.22 -3.79
N ALA A 272 6.67 -10.04 -3.26
CA ALA A 272 6.35 -10.40 -1.88
C ALA A 272 6.62 -11.89 -1.58
N ALA A 273 6.36 -12.78 -2.54
CA ALA A 273 6.68 -14.21 -2.40
C ALA A 273 8.20 -14.48 -2.43
N MET A 274 8.97 -13.70 -3.18
CA MET A 274 10.43 -13.76 -3.20
C MET A 274 11.01 -13.35 -1.84
N ASP A 275 10.53 -12.24 -1.26
CA ASP A 275 10.94 -11.79 0.07
C ASP A 275 10.61 -12.85 1.12
N HIS A 276 9.42 -13.44 1.07
CA HIS A 276 9.05 -14.56 1.94
C HIS A 276 10.00 -15.76 1.81
N ALA A 277 10.37 -16.14 0.58
CA ALA A 277 11.30 -17.25 0.35
C ALA A 277 12.70 -16.95 0.91
N HIS A 278 13.13 -15.68 0.80
CA HIS A 278 14.39 -15.20 1.36
C HIS A 278 14.38 -15.23 2.90
N ASP A 279 13.38 -14.60 3.52
CA ASP A 279 13.23 -14.49 4.97
C ASP A 279 13.12 -15.86 5.66
N THR A 280 12.49 -16.83 4.98
CA THR A 280 12.34 -18.20 5.49
C THR A 280 13.52 -19.12 5.14
N GLY A 281 14.45 -18.67 4.28
CA GLY A 281 15.57 -19.49 3.79
C GLY A 281 15.13 -20.73 3.00
N SER A 282 13.92 -20.74 2.44
CA SER A 282 13.34 -21.93 1.80
C SER A 282 13.80 -22.07 0.35
N VAL A 283 14.70 -23.02 0.10
CA VAL A 283 15.18 -23.35 -1.26
C VAL A 283 14.03 -23.76 -2.19
N ALA A 284 13.08 -24.53 -1.69
CA ALA A 284 11.92 -24.96 -2.47
C ALA A 284 11.02 -23.78 -2.87
N ALA A 285 10.80 -22.83 -1.95
CA ALA A 285 10.06 -21.61 -2.25
C ALA A 285 10.78 -20.75 -3.29
N ALA A 286 12.11 -20.60 -3.16
CA ALA A 286 12.94 -19.85 -4.09
C ALA A 286 12.91 -20.44 -5.51
N ILE A 287 12.94 -21.77 -5.65
CA ILE A 287 12.83 -22.43 -6.97
C ILE A 287 11.49 -22.10 -7.63
N ARG A 288 10.37 -22.25 -6.93
CA ARG A 288 9.03 -21.94 -7.46
C ARG A 288 8.92 -20.50 -7.93
N VAL A 289 9.42 -19.55 -7.12
CA VAL A 289 9.42 -18.12 -7.48
C VAL A 289 10.32 -17.86 -8.70
N ASN A 290 11.51 -18.45 -8.77
CA ASN A 290 12.41 -18.29 -9.91
C ASN A 290 11.82 -18.85 -11.22
N GLU A 291 11.11 -19.98 -11.15
CA GLU A 291 10.40 -20.52 -12.31
C GLU A 291 9.33 -19.55 -12.83
N LEU A 292 8.57 -18.92 -11.92
CA LEU A 292 7.59 -17.90 -12.29
C LEU A 292 8.26 -16.63 -12.85
N LEU A 293 9.36 -16.17 -12.25
CA LEU A 293 10.14 -15.02 -12.74
C LEU A 293 10.68 -15.27 -14.17
N SER A 294 11.07 -16.50 -14.50
CA SER A 294 11.52 -16.84 -15.86
C SER A 294 10.44 -16.65 -16.92
N ARG A 295 9.16 -16.67 -16.52
CA ARG A 295 8.00 -16.50 -17.41
C ARG A 295 7.58 -15.04 -17.57
N LEU A 296 8.06 -14.13 -16.73
CA LEU A 296 7.82 -12.67 -16.81
C LEU A 296 8.53 -11.98 -17.99
N SER A 297 9.23 -12.72 -18.83
CA SER A 297 10.08 -12.22 -19.92
C SER A 297 9.61 -12.62 -21.33
N LEU A 298 8.38 -13.14 -21.48
CA LEU A 298 7.78 -13.53 -22.77
C LEU A 298 6.56 -12.67 -23.09
#